data_AF-A0A2V2WGF2-F1
#
_entry.id   AF-A0A2V2WGF2-F1
#
_cell.length_a   1.000
_cell.length_b   1.000
_cell.length_c   1.000
_cell.angle_alpha   90.00
_cell.angle_beta   90.00
_cell.angle_gamma   90.00
#
_symmetry.space_group_name_H-M   'P 1'
#
loop_
_entity.id
_entity.type
_entity.pdbx_description
1 polymer ?
#
loop_
_entity_poly.entity_id
_entity_poly.type
_entity_poly.pdbx_seq_one_letter_code
_entity_poly.pdbx_strand_id
1 'polypeptide(L)'
;MHVFVDSPVCLLYFLRAVVESGVLDGGGESQRVVYNTLLELYMTRELKQCIRHQVTPEGAEVYTVEPYERRLEQALTFIEAYAGSYDDYHALALAEQQEFEEGVLLLLQRLHLSSDIMQYYAKRLEEGATPAIRRAAREKLIETCRSRLNRDGTDNDNNSNNNNNNTIGGPGADHSRANSGSSRGRTDESTKELWLSLLSLLVRSPDTEWQDLVQVLQYIEEQDLLSPLSVVEILSTNPRLQLCTVREYALRVMRKDEQRTEAFHGLIDTRLKKLRELHGEIDALQTKATVFQAHKCFHCHAALDLPVVHFMCQHSFHQRCLNDITECNVCAPAHRRLAAEQREAEERHGDPKIFFERLGAAHDADGFSVVAEQFGKCIFAAPQLRKEATLFFGDPMVPGAVSAAGACGGRSGPAISSEDEDDYDDMRRAAMEDGEEVYDEDGELLRPEAIELW
;
A
#
# COMPACT_ATOMS: atom_id res chain seq x y z
N MET A 1 -2.10 21.95 -47.51
CA MET A 1 -2.04 20.57 -48.02
C MET A 1 -2.43 20.42 -49.51
N HIS A 2 -3.22 21.33 -50.12
CA HIS A 2 -3.62 21.22 -51.53
C HIS A 2 -2.48 21.23 -52.59
N VAL A 3 -1.25 21.54 -52.17
CA VAL A 3 -0.07 21.61 -53.05
C VAL A 3 0.52 20.23 -53.37
N PHE A 4 0.28 19.21 -52.52
CA PHE A 4 0.85 17.87 -52.68
C PHE A 4 -0.20 16.78 -52.97
N VAL A 5 -1.41 17.15 -53.38
CA VAL A 5 -2.53 16.21 -53.61
C VAL A 5 -2.17 15.10 -54.59
N ASP A 6 -1.26 15.39 -55.52
CA ASP A 6 -0.87 14.46 -56.58
C ASP A 6 0.39 13.62 -56.24
N SER A 7 1.10 13.91 -55.13
CA SER A 7 2.32 13.16 -54.72
C SER A 7 2.39 12.92 -53.19
N PRO A 8 1.98 11.71 -52.72
CA PRO A 8 2.05 11.30 -51.32
C PRO A 8 3.47 11.30 -50.73
N VAL A 9 4.47 10.97 -51.55
CA VAL A 9 5.88 10.91 -51.11
C VAL A 9 6.41 12.30 -50.82
N CYS A 10 6.13 13.28 -51.69
CA CYS A 10 6.48 14.67 -51.42
C CYS A 10 5.75 15.19 -50.18
N LEU A 11 4.49 14.79 -49.98
CA LEU A 11 3.74 15.13 -48.77
C LEU A 11 4.39 14.55 -47.51
N LEU A 12 4.85 13.29 -47.54
CA LEU A 12 5.55 12.66 -46.42
C LEU A 12 6.78 13.45 -46.00
N TYR A 13 7.69 13.75 -46.94
CA TYR A 13 8.92 14.50 -46.65
C TYR A 13 8.63 15.93 -46.19
N PHE A 14 7.63 16.58 -46.80
CA PHE A 14 7.22 17.93 -46.38
C PHE A 14 6.67 17.93 -44.94
N LEU A 15 5.72 17.05 -44.61
CA LEU A 15 5.13 17.00 -43.27
C LEU A 15 6.17 16.62 -42.21
N ARG A 16 7.09 15.71 -42.56
CA ARG A 16 8.24 15.38 -41.70
C ARG A 16 9.09 16.61 -41.38
N ALA A 17 9.50 17.35 -42.40
CA ALA A 17 10.28 18.57 -42.22
C ALA A 17 9.51 19.63 -41.41
N VAL A 18 8.19 19.74 -41.60
CA VAL A 18 7.34 20.66 -40.82
C VAL A 18 7.32 20.24 -39.34
N VAL A 19 7.19 18.96 -39.03
CA VAL A 19 7.22 18.46 -37.65
C VAL A 19 8.62 18.66 -37.03
N GLU A 20 9.69 18.34 -37.75
CA GLU A 20 11.09 18.52 -37.29
C GLU A 20 11.47 19.99 -37.08
N SER A 21 10.83 20.91 -37.81
CA SER A 21 11.08 22.35 -37.68
C SER A 21 10.55 22.99 -36.40
N GLY A 22 9.72 22.28 -35.62
CA GLY A 22 9.10 22.82 -34.39
C GLY A 22 8.03 23.89 -34.62
N VAL A 23 7.61 24.12 -35.86
CA VAL A 23 6.60 25.15 -36.20
C VAL A 23 5.21 24.82 -35.63
N LEU A 24 5.00 23.57 -35.20
CA LEU A 24 3.71 23.04 -34.72
C LEU A 24 3.52 23.10 -33.19
N ASP A 25 4.33 23.87 -32.45
CA ASP A 25 4.32 23.89 -30.97
C ASP A 25 3.07 24.54 -30.32
N GLY A 26 2.08 24.97 -31.11
CA GLY A 26 0.89 25.69 -30.62
C GLY A 26 -0.36 24.83 -30.54
N GLY A 27 -0.44 23.90 -29.59
CA GLY A 27 -1.46 22.84 -29.48
C GLY A 27 -2.88 23.21 -29.95
N GLY A 28 -3.24 22.76 -31.16
CA GLY A 28 -4.55 22.97 -31.76
C GLY A 28 -4.98 21.87 -32.73
N GLU A 29 -6.28 21.77 -33.02
CA GLU A 29 -6.85 20.72 -33.88
C GLU A 29 -6.19 20.63 -35.27
N SER A 30 -5.85 21.78 -35.86
CA SER A 30 -5.17 21.86 -37.15
C SER A 30 -3.78 21.20 -37.16
N GLN A 31 -3.08 21.19 -36.02
CA GLN A 31 -1.79 20.51 -35.90
C GLN A 31 -2.00 19.01 -35.69
N ARG A 32 -3.00 18.62 -34.90
CA ARG A 32 -3.35 17.20 -34.70
C ARG A 32 -3.63 16.51 -36.03
N VAL A 33 -4.29 17.20 -36.97
CA VAL A 33 -4.47 16.72 -38.34
C VAL A 33 -3.13 16.45 -39.04
N VAL A 34 -2.13 17.32 -38.88
CA VAL A 34 -0.79 17.11 -39.45
C VAL A 34 -0.12 15.86 -38.89
N TYR A 35 -0.14 15.68 -37.56
CA TYR A 35 0.44 14.49 -36.93
C TYR A 35 -0.30 13.21 -37.35
N ASN A 36 -1.64 13.23 -37.39
CA ASN A 36 -2.46 12.09 -37.83
C ASN A 36 -2.18 11.72 -39.30
N THR A 37 -2.15 12.70 -40.20
CA THR A 37 -1.87 12.47 -41.62
C THR A 37 -0.45 11.95 -41.83
N LEU A 38 0.54 12.47 -41.08
CA LEU A 38 1.90 11.96 -41.16
C LEU A 38 1.99 10.49 -40.69
N LEU A 39 1.29 10.14 -39.61
CA LEU A 39 1.22 8.76 -39.12
C LEU A 39 0.55 7.83 -40.14
N GLU A 40 -0.52 8.27 -40.80
CA GLU A 40 -1.18 7.56 -41.89
C GLU A 40 -0.21 7.28 -43.05
N LEU A 41 0.60 8.28 -43.44
CA LEU A 41 1.59 8.12 -44.51
C LEU A 41 2.73 7.16 -44.11
N TYR A 42 3.13 7.12 -42.84
CA TYR A 42 4.10 6.12 -42.37
C TYR A 42 3.51 4.70 -42.41
N MET A 43 2.27 4.50 -41.96
CA MET A 43 1.65 3.19 -41.82
C MET A 43 1.05 2.62 -43.12
N THR A 44 0.86 3.44 -44.17
CA THR A 44 0.29 3.01 -45.46
C THR A 44 1.19 1.97 -46.15
N ARG A 45 0.68 0.76 -46.43
CA ARG A 45 1.44 -0.32 -47.13
C ARG A 45 2.09 0.12 -48.45
N GLU A 46 1.29 0.64 -49.37
CA GLU A 46 1.76 1.05 -50.71
C GLU A 46 1.73 2.57 -50.87
N LEU A 47 2.83 3.25 -50.52
CA LEU A 47 2.96 4.68 -50.74
C LEU A 47 3.34 4.98 -52.20
N LYS A 48 2.37 5.47 -52.98
CA LYS A 48 2.57 5.78 -54.40
C LYS A 48 3.39 7.05 -54.58
N GLN A 49 4.29 7.07 -55.57
CA GLN A 49 5.06 8.27 -55.94
C GLN A 49 4.15 9.40 -56.44
N CYS A 50 3.19 9.05 -57.30
CA CYS A 50 2.17 9.95 -57.83
C CYS A 50 0.81 9.26 -57.88
N ILE A 51 -0.25 10.00 -57.55
CA ILE A 51 -1.64 9.53 -57.63
C ILE A 51 -2.20 9.68 -59.06
N ARG A 52 -1.72 10.68 -59.81
CA ARG A 52 -2.04 10.88 -61.24
C ARG A 52 -0.89 10.41 -62.13
N HIS A 53 -1.23 9.76 -63.24
CA HIS A 53 -0.31 9.47 -64.35
C HIS A 53 0.11 10.81 -65.01
N GLN A 54 1.01 11.55 -64.37
CA GLN A 54 1.70 12.66 -65.01
C GLN A 54 3.15 12.26 -65.23
N VAL A 55 3.58 12.40 -66.48
CA VAL A 55 4.97 12.28 -66.92
C VAL A 55 5.78 13.28 -66.11
N THR A 56 6.70 12.78 -65.29
CA THR A 56 7.65 13.62 -64.56
C THR A 56 8.50 14.41 -65.57
N PRO A 57 8.63 15.74 -65.45
CA PRO A 57 9.60 16.51 -66.22
C PRO A 57 11.01 15.98 -65.92
N GLU A 58 11.82 15.77 -66.96
CA GLU A 58 13.23 15.39 -66.82
C GLU A 58 13.96 16.42 -65.94
N GLY A 59 14.47 16.00 -64.78
CA GLY A 59 15.35 16.81 -63.92
C GLY A 59 14.78 17.31 -62.59
N ALA A 60 13.57 16.91 -62.18
CA ALA A 60 13.09 17.19 -60.81
C ALA A 60 13.73 16.23 -59.80
N GLU A 61 14.19 16.73 -58.63
CA GLU A 61 14.63 15.88 -57.51
C GLU A 61 13.48 14.95 -57.10
N VAL A 62 13.59 13.67 -57.45
CA VAL A 62 12.59 12.67 -57.11
C VAL A 62 12.90 12.15 -55.72
N TYR A 63 12.09 12.54 -54.74
CA TYR A 63 12.10 11.90 -53.42
C TYR A 63 11.90 10.39 -53.59
N THR A 64 12.79 9.58 -53.04
CA THR A 64 12.70 8.12 -53.13
C THR A 64 11.61 7.58 -52.22
N VAL A 65 10.83 6.59 -52.68
CA VAL A 65 9.91 5.86 -51.80
C VAL A 65 10.73 5.06 -50.80
N GLU A 66 10.60 5.38 -49.51
CA GLU A 66 11.22 4.59 -48.45
C GLU A 66 10.55 3.21 -48.33
N PRO A 67 11.32 2.14 -48.06
CA PRO A 67 10.77 0.81 -47.78
C PRO A 67 9.70 0.85 -46.69
N TYR A 68 8.70 -0.02 -46.78
CA TYR A 68 7.60 -0.04 -45.81
C TYR A 68 8.11 -0.29 -44.39
N GLU A 69 9.06 -1.21 -44.22
CA GLU A 69 9.63 -1.54 -42.90
C GLU A 69 10.32 -0.33 -42.26
N ARG A 70 11.04 0.47 -43.07
CA ARG A 70 11.68 1.70 -42.59
C ARG A 70 10.67 2.75 -42.14
N ARG A 71 9.54 2.86 -42.85
CA ARG A 71 8.46 3.78 -42.45
C ARG A 71 7.77 3.32 -41.17
N LEU A 72 7.66 2.02 -40.92
CA LEU A 72 7.14 1.49 -39.65
C LEU A 72 8.08 1.73 -38.47
N GLU A 73 9.40 1.57 -38.65
CA GLU A 73 10.40 1.95 -37.63
C GLU A 73 10.24 3.42 -37.22
N GLN A 74 10.07 4.30 -38.22
CA GLN A 74 9.83 5.72 -38.01
C GLN A 74 8.50 5.95 -37.30
N ALA A 75 7.43 5.21 -37.67
CA ALA A 75 6.15 5.29 -36.99
C ALA A 75 6.26 4.95 -35.49
N LEU A 76 7.03 3.94 -35.09
CA LEU A 76 7.24 3.62 -33.66
C LEU A 76 7.89 4.79 -32.92
N THR A 77 9.00 5.29 -33.47
CA THR A 77 9.71 6.43 -32.84
C THR A 77 8.82 7.66 -32.75
N PHE A 78 7.93 7.86 -33.74
CA PHE A 78 7.00 8.98 -33.78
C PHE A 78 5.87 8.84 -32.76
N ILE A 79 5.31 7.64 -32.60
CA ILE A 79 4.27 7.33 -31.60
C ILE A 79 4.76 7.66 -30.19
N GLU A 80 6.02 7.34 -29.88
CA GLU A 80 6.63 7.64 -28.58
C GLU A 80 6.97 9.13 -28.43
N ALA A 81 7.65 9.73 -29.42
CA ALA A 81 8.16 11.10 -29.33
C ALA A 81 7.05 12.16 -29.27
N TYR A 82 5.93 11.93 -29.96
CA TYR A 82 4.84 12.90 -30.10
C TYR A 82 3.55 12.47 -29.37
N ALA A 83 3.69 11.70 -28.28
CA ALA A 83 2.56 11.27 -27.46
C ALA A 83 1.69 12.47 -27.03
N GLY A 84 0.38 12.40 -27.33
CA GLY A 84 -0.57 13.47 -27.05
C GLY A 84 -0.74 14.52 -28.17
N SER A 85 0.15 14.55 -29.18
CA SER A 85 0.03 15.47 -30.33
C SER A 85 -0.81 14.90 -31.48
N TYR A 86 -1.05 13.59 -31.50
CA TYR A 86 -1.92 12.88 -32.44
C TYR A 86 -3.13 12.27 -31.72
N ASP A 87 -4.08 11.72 -32.47
CA ASP A 87 -5.22 10.97 -31.91
C ASP A 87 -4.86 9.50 -31.70
N ASP A 88 -4.87 9.07 -30.44
CA ASP A 88 -4.44 7.74 -30.01
C ASP A 88 -5.35 6.63 -30.54
N TYR A 89 -6.65 6.87 -30.61
CA TYR A 89 -7.63 5.91 -31.12
C TYR A 89 -7.58 5.82 -32.64
N HIS A 90 -7.37 6.95 -33.31
CA HIS A 90 -7.13 6.97 -34.75
C HIS A 90 -5.84 6.21 -35.11
N ALA A 91 -4.76 6.47 -34.39
CA ALA A 91 -3.49 5.75 -34.55
C ALA A 91 -3.66 4.25 -34.34
N LEU A 92 -4.43 3.85 -33.33
CA LEU A 92 -4.69 2.43 -33.03
C LEU A 92 -5.47 1.77 -34.18
N ALA A 93 -6.54 2.41 -34.65
CA ALA A 93 -7.33 1.91 -35.77
C ALA A 93 -6.49 1.78 -37.06
N LEU A 94 -5.60 2.75 -37.34
CA LEU A 94 -4.67 2.67 -38.48
C LEU A 94 -3.69 1.50 -38.33
N ALA A 95 -3.11 1.33 -37.14
CA ALA A 95 -2.16 0.24 -36.88
C ALA A 95 -2.84 -1.14 -37.00
N GLU A 96 -4.07 -1.30 -36.50
CA GLU A 96 -4.86 -2.51 -36.66
C GLU A 96 -5.20 -2.80 -38.12
N GLN A 97 -5.64 -1.78 -38.88
CA GLN A 97 -6.01 -1.91 -40.29
C GLN A 97 -4.82 -2.37 -41.16
N GLN A 98 -3.61 -1.92 -40.84
CA GLN A 98 -2.40 -2.26 -41.61
C GLN A 98 -1.70 -3.53 -41.12
N GLU A 99 -2.22 -4.18 -40.08
CA GLU A 99 -1.61 -5.34 -39.37
C GLU A 99 -0.25 -5.02 -38.75
N PHE A 100 -0.07 -3.79 -38.26
CA PHE A 100 1.16 -3.34 -37.63
C PHE A 100 1.22 -3.69 -36.14
N GLU A 101 1.68 -4.90 -35.84
CA GLU A 101 1.67 -5.49 -34.49
C GLU A 101 2.36 -4.62 -33.43
N GLU A 102 3.60 -4.19 -33.68
CA GLU A 102 4.38 -3.41 -32.72
C GLU A 102 3.68 -2.08 -32.38
N GLY A 103 3.09 -1.42 -33.39
CA GLY A 103 2.33 -0.19 -33.20
C GLY A 103 1.04 -0.40 -32.40
N VAL A 104 0.28 -1.47 -32.68
CA VAL A 104 -0.93 -1.82 -31.93
C VAL A 104 -0.61 -2.04 -30.45
N LEU A 105 0.41 -2.85 -30.16
CA LEU A 105 0.80 -3.14 -28.77
C LEU A 105 1.26 -1.90 -28.01
N LEU A 106 2.06 -1.05 -28.65
CA LEU A 106 2.54 0.20 -28.06
C LEU A 106 1.38 1.17 -27.75
N LEU A 107 0.42 1.30 -28.66
CA LEU A 107 -0.75 2.17 -28.51
C LEU A 107 -1.71 1.63 -27.45
N LEU A 108 -2.01 0.33 -27.44
CA LEU A 108 -2.79 -0.31 -26.38
C LEU A 108 -2.10 -0.19 -25.01
N GLN A 109 -0.77 -0.24 -25.00
CA GLN A 109 0.01 -0.02 -23.78
C GLN A 109 -0.15 1.39 -23.25
N ARG A 110 -0.08 2.39 -24.13
CA ARG A 110 -0.22 3.79 -23.76
C ARG A 110 -1.65 4.18 -23.36
N LEU A 111 -2.66 3.55 -23.96
CA LEU A 111 -4.06 3.74 -23.60
C LEU A 111 -4.46 3.00 -22.31
N HIS A 112 -3.53 2.24 -21.71
CA HIS A 112 -3.77 1.42 -20.51
C HIS A 112 -4.91 0.39 -20.68
N LEU A 113 -5.21 -0.03 -21.90
CA LEU A 113 -6.29 -0.97 -22.22
C LEU A 113 -5.82 -2.43 -22.05
N SER A 114 -5.75 -2.91 -20.80
CA SER A 114 -5.31 -4.27 -20.46
C SER A 114 -6.19 -5.35 -21.10
N SER A 115 -7.52 -5.19 -21.03
CA SER A 115 -8.48 -6.13 -21.63
C SER A 115 -8.25 -6.32 -23.13
N ASP A 116 -7.99 -5.23 -23.85
CA ASP A 116 -7.82 -5.26 -25.30
C ASP A 116 -6.48 -5.90 -25.70
N ILE A 117 -5.42 -5.72 -24.89
CA ILE A 117 -4.16 -6.47 -25.07
C ILE A 117 -4.41 -7.97 -24.91
N MET A 118 -5.13 -8.36 -23.86
CA MET A 118 -5.48 -9.76 -23.63
C MET A 118 -6.30 -10.33 -24.78
N GLN A 119 -7.27 -9.58 -25.31
CA GLN A 119 -8.08 -9.98 -26.44
C GLN A 119 -7.27 -10.07 -27.74
N TYR A 120 -6.36 -9.12 -27.98
CA TYR A 120 -5.46 -9.11 -29.12
C TYR A 120 -4.60 -10.38 -29.17
N TYR A 121 -3.96 -10.73 -28.04
CA TYR A 121 -3.18 -11.95 -27.96
C TYR A 121 -4.05 -13.22 -27.97
N ALA A 122 -5.24 -13.18 -27.36
CA ALA A 122 -6.16 -14.31 -27.39
C ALA A 122 -6.54 -14.69 -28.83
N LYS A 123 -6.86 -13.71 -29.68
CA LYS A 123 -7.15 -13.92 -31.11
C LYS A 123 -5.98 -14.56 -31.85
N ARG A 124 -4.74 -14.22 -31.51
CA ARG A 124 -3.52 -14.78 -32.12
C ARG A 124 -3.15 -16.17 -31.60
N LEU A 125 -3.68 -16.53 -30.43
CA LEU A 125 -3.51 -17.83 -29.80
C LEU A 125 -4.60 -18.84 -30.23
N GLU A 126 -5.61 -18.41 -30.99
CA GLU A 126 -6.64 -19.29 -31.55
C GLU A 126 -6.07 -20.34 -32.53
N GLU A 127 -6.80 -21.45 -32.69
CA GLU A 127 -6.37 -22.68 -33.35
C GLU A 127 -5.95 -22.51 -34.83
N GLY A 128 -6.33 -21.40 -35.48
CA GLY A 128 -5.99 -21.09 -36.87
C GLY A 128 -4.54 -20.64 -37.11
N ALA A 129 -3.77 -20.29 -36.08
CA ALA A 129 -2.39 -19.82 -36.22
C ALA A 129 -1.37 -20.98 -36.37
N THR A 130 -0.14 -20.70 -36.82
CA THR A 130 0.93 -21.71 -36.78
C THR A 130 1.48 -21.86 -35.35
N PRO A 131 2.02 -23.05 -34.96
CA PRO A 131 2.61 -23.23 -33.63
C PRO A 131 3.74 -22.24 -33.31
N ALA A 132 4.48 -21.79 -34.33
CA ALA A 132 5.54 -20.79 -34.17
C ALA A 132 4.98 -19.40 -33.81
N ILE A 133 3.89 -18.97 -34.47
CA ILE A 133 3.22 -17.70 -34.17
C ILE A 133 2.63 -17.72 -32.77
N ARG A 134 2.02 -18.84 -32.36
CA ARG A 134 1.47 -18.99 -31.01
C ARG A 134 2.56 -18.89 -29.94
N ARG A 135 3.71 -19.53 -30.14
CA ARG A 135 4.85 -19.45 -29.21
C ARG A 135 5.36 -18.01 -29.07
N ALA A 136 5.62 -17.33 -30.19
CA ALA A 136 6.08 -15.95 -30.18
C ALA A 136 5.07 -14.99 -29.53
N ALA A 137 3.77 -15.20 -29.78
CA ALA A 137 2.71 -14.41 -29.16
C ALA A 137 2.66 -14.60 -27.63
N ARG A 138 2.83 -15.82 -27.11
CA ARG A 138 2.89 -16.08 -25.67
C ARG A 138 4.08 -15.40 -25.00
N GLU A 139 5.26 -15.53 -25.58
CA GLU A 139 6.50 -14.94 -25.04
C GLU A 139 6.38 -13.42 -24.94
N LYS A 140 5.91 -12.76 -26.02
CA LYS A 140 5.65 -11.32 -26.02
C LYS A 140 4.58 -10.91 -24.99
N LEU A 141 3.53 -11.71 -24.83
CA LEU A 141 2.47 -11.44 -23.85
C LEU A 141 3.01 -11.49 -22.41
N ILE A 142 3.77 -12.53 -22.05
CA ILE A 142 4.40 -12.66 -20.73
C ILE A 142 5.34 -11.48 -20.47
N GLU A 143 6.17 -11.11 -21.45
CA GLU A 143 7.09 -9.98 -21.33
C GLU A 143 6.34 -8.64 -21.17
N THR A 144 5.23 -8.46 -21.88
CA THR A 144 4.39 -7.25 -21.78
C THR A 144 3.78 -7.13 -20.39
N CYS A 145 3.24 -8.22 -19.83
CA CYS A 145 2.72 -8.25 -18.46
C CYS A 145 3.83 -7.98 -17.43
N ARG A 146 5.03 -8.54 -17.63
CA ARG A 146 6.19 -8.32 -16.75
C ARG A 146 6.68 -6.87 -16.77
N SER A 147 6.81 -6.28 -17.96
CA SER A 147 7.27 -4.90 -18.13
C SER A 147 6.31 -3.89 -17.49
N ARG A 148 5.00 -4.19 -17.49
CA ARG A 148 3.99 -3.40 -16.80
C ARG A 148 4.14 -3.47 -15.28
N LEU A 149 4.33 -4.67 -14.73
CA LEU A 149 4.51 -4.86 -13.29
C LEU A 149 5.73 -4.10 -12.75
N ASN A 150 6.84 -4.08 -13.51
CA ASN A 150 8.05 -3.36 -13.12
C ASN A 150 7.88 -1.83 -13.19
N ARG A 151 7.13 -1.31 -14.16
CA ARG A 151 6.88 0.14 -14.29
C ARG A 151 6.08 0.70 -13.11
N ASP A 152 5.07 -0.03 -12.65
CA ASP A 152 4.28 0.37 -11.48
C ASP A 152 5.10 0.37 -10.18
N GLY A 153 6.22 -0.37 -10.14
CA GLY A 153 7.16 -0.36 -9.01
C GLY A 153 8.15 0.82 -8.99
N THR A 154 8.56 1.35 -10.15
CA THR A 154 9.65 2.34 -10.25
C THR A 154 9.25 3.80 -10.04
N ASP A 155 7.96 4.14 -10.12
CA ASP A 155 7.47 5.51 -9.84
C ASP A 155 7.54 5.87 -8.33
N ASN A 156 7.97 4.94 -7.48
CA ASN A 156 7.89 5.08 -6.02
C ASN A 156 9.21 5.44 -5.32
N ASP A 157 10.38 5.40 -6.00
CA ASP A 157 11.69 5.64 -5.35
C ASP A 157 12.37 6.98 -5.71
N ASN A 158 11.87 7.72 -6.71
CA ASN A 158 12.54 8.96 -7.16
C ASN A 158 12.09 10.26 -6.47
N ASN A 159 11.26 10.21 -5.42
CA ASN A 159 10.84 11.42 -4.68
C ASN A 159 11.35 11.48 -3.24
N SER A 160 12.62 11.12 -3.03
CA SER A 160 13.26 11.31 -1.73
C SER A 160 14.72 11.76 -1.88
N ASN A 161 14.97 12.85 -2.62
CA ASN A 161 16.19 13.62 -2.45
C ASN A 161 16.11 15.03 -3.06
N ASN A 162 15.49 15.96 -2.32
CA ASN A 162 16.02 17.32 -2.24
C ASN A 162 15.37 18.08 -1.07
N ASN A 163 16.08 18.17 0.05
CA ASN A 163 15.82 19.20 1.06
C ASN A 163 17.15 19.59 1.71
N ASN A 164 17.85 20.54 1.08
CA ASN A 164 18.83 21.36 1.78
C ASN A 164 18.25 22.75 2.00
N ASN A 165 18.23 23.13 3.27
CA ASN A 165 17.66 24.35 3.84
C ASN A 165 18.30 25.64 3.32
N ASN A 166 17.45 26.64 3.08
CA ASN A 166 17.56 27.97 3.68
C ASN A 166 16.33 28.80 3.29
N THR A 167 15.58 29.33 4.27
CA THR A 167 15.28 30.77 4.45
C THR A 167 14.23 30.95 5.56
N ILE A 168 14.52 31.92 6.43
CA ILE A 168 13.75 32.40 7.58
C ILE A 168 12.65 33.38 7.11
N GLY A 169 11.43 33.29 7.67
CA GLY A 169 10.56 34.45 7.86
C GLY A 169 9.06 34.29 7.53
N GLY A 170 8.21 34.51 8.54
CA GLY A 170 6.88 35.15 8.40
C GLY A 170 5.65 34.23 8.29
N PRO A 171 4.54 34.55 9.00
CA PRO A 171 3.35 33.69 9.10
C PRO A 171 2.30 34.00 8.01
N GLY A 172 1.63 32.94 7.55
CA GLY A 172 0.35 33.03 6.82
C GLY A 172 0.43 32.65 5.35
N ALA A 173 0.06 31.39 5.04
CA ALA A 173 -0.65 31.00 3.83
C ALA A 173 -0.97 29.50 3.90
N ASP A 174 -2.25 29.18 3.80
CA ASP A 174 -2.78 27.83 3.59
C ASP A 174 -2.18 27.21 2.32
N HIS A 175 -1.57 26.03 2.47
CA HIS A 175 -1.32 25.15 1.34
C HIS A 175 -1.76 23.73 1.67
N SER A 176 -2.92 23.41 1.13
CA SER A 176 -3.45 22.06 0.91
C SER A 176 -2.37 21.17 0.30
N ARG A 177 -1.77 20.31 1.11
CA ARG A 177 -0.95 19.20 0.64
C ARG A 177 -1.89 18.15 0.06
N ALA A 178 -1.97 18.13 -1.26
CA ALA A 178 -2.63 17.07 -2.01
C ALA A 178 -2.01 15.72 -1.63
N ASN A 179 -2.88 14.83 -1.14
CA ASN A 179 -2.57 13.51 -0.63
C ASN A 179 -2.27 12.55 -1.79
N SER A 180 -0.99 12.29 -2.05
CA SER A 180 -0.48 11.35 -3.06
C SER A 180 -0.56 9.90 -2.58
N GLY A 181 -1.77 9.43 -2.22
CA GLY A 181 -2.03 8.05 -1.76
C GLY A 181 -3.06 7.27 -2.58
N SER A 182 -3.86 7.92 -3.42
CA SER A 182 -5.02 7.30 -4.07
C SER A 182 -4.74 6.46 -5.33
N SER A 183 -3.52 6.48 -5.88
CA SER A 183 -3.21 5.66 -7.08
C SER A 183 -2.88 4.20 -6.80
N ARG A 184 -2.48 3.83 -5.57
CA ARG A 184 -1.97 2.47 -5.26
C ARG A 184 -3.03 1.36 -5.29
N GLY A 185 -4.31 1.67 -5.07
CA GLY A 185 -5.38 0.65 -4.99
C GLY A 185 -5.98 0.27 -6.35
N ARG A 186 -6.12 1.22 -7.28
CA ARG A 186 -6.71 0.97 -8.61
C ARG A 186 -5.75 0.24 -9.55
N THR A 187 -4.44 0.45 -9.38
CA THR A 187 -3.41 -0.26 -10.14
C THR A 187 -3.31 -1.72 -9.70
N ASP A 188 -3.49 -2.00 -8.40
CA ASP A 188 -3.44 -3.36 -7.87
C ASP A 188 -4.60 -4.23 -8.40
N GLU A 189 -5.83 -3.72 -8.43
CA GLU A 189 -6.96 -4.51 -8.95
C GLU A 189 -6.87 -4.77 -10.47
N SER A 190 -6.52 -3.74 -11.24
CA SER A 190 -6.35 -3.88 -12.70
C SER A 190 -5.17 -4.77 -13.09
N THR A 191 -4.12 -4.83 -12.26
CA THR A 191 -3.01 -5.78 -12.46
C THR A 191 -3.43 -7.20 -12.09
N LYS A 192 -4.20 -7.41 -11.02
CA LYS A 192 -4.78 -8.73 -10.69
C LYS A 192 -5.64 -9.27 -11.82
N GLU A 193 -6.56 -8.47 -12.36
CA GLU A 193 -7.41 -8.85 -13.49
C GLU A 193 -6.57 -9.23 -14.73
N LEU A 194 -5.48 -8.52 -14.99
CA LEU A 194 -4.54 -8.82 -16.08
C LEU A 194 -3.87 -10.18 -15.87
N TRP A 195 -3.32 -10.45 -14.68
CA TRP A 195 -2.65 -11.72 -14.37
C TRP A 195 -3.62 -12.91 -14.31
N LEU A 196 -4.85 -12.71 -13.84
CA LEU A 196 -5.94 -13.70 -13.92
C LEU A 196 -6.26 -14.03 -15.38
N SER A 197 -6.43 -13.00 -16.21
CA SER A 197 -6.72 -13.17 -17.64
C SER A 197 -5.56 -13.86 -18.35
N LEU A 198 -4.31 -13.51 -18.01
CA LEU A 198 -3.10 -14.15 -18.53
C LEU A 198 -3.07 -15.62 -18.20
N LEU A 199 -3.21 -15.97 -16.92
CA LEU A 199 -3.20 -17.35 -16.47
C LEU A 199 -4.33 -18.15 -17.13
N SER A 200 -5.55 -17.60 -17.17
CA SER A 200 -6.69 -18.24 -17.83
C SER A 200 -6.43 -18.49 -19.32
N LEU A 201 -5.84 -17.52 -20.02
CA LEU A 201 -5.51 -17.64 -21.44
C LEU A 201 -4.43 -18.69 -21.70
N LEU A 202 -3.38 -18.72 -20.87
CA LEU A 202 -2.32 -19.72 -20.95
C LEU A 202 -2.86 -21.12 -20.63
N VAL A 203 -3.73 -21.26 -19.65
CA VAL A 203 -4.31 -22.54 -19.27
C VAL A 203 -5.28 -23.06 -20.34
N ARG A 204 -6.01 -22.19 -21.04
CA ARG A 204 -6.89 -22.59 -22.15
C ARG A 204 -6.13 -22.94 -23.44
N SER A 205 -4.91 -22.46 -23.60
CA SER A 205 -4.08 -22.68 -24.79
C SER A 205 -3.53 -24.12 -24.85
N PRO A 206 -3.71 -24.87 -25.96
CA PRO A 206 -3.33 -26.29 -26.05
C PRO A 206 -1.82 -26.54 -26.15
N ASP A 207 -1.05 -25.50 -26.51
CA ASP A 207 0.39 -25.55 -26.78
C ASP A 207 1.23 -24.94 -25.65
N THR A 208 0.64 -24.70 -24.48
CA THR A 208 1.36 -24.09 -23.36
C THR A 208 2.41 -25.06 -22.82
N GLU A 209 3.67 -24.61 -22.84
CA GLU A 209 4.78 -25.37 -22.28
C GLU A 209 4.76 -25.27 -20.76
N TRP A 210 5.26 -26.30 -20.08
CA TRP A 210 5.31 -26.33 -18.61
C TRP A 210 6.21 -25.23 -18.03
N GLN A 211 7.23 -24.80 -18.77
CA GLN A 211 8.17 -23.75 -18.36
C GLN A 211 7.50 -22.38 -18.28
N ASP A 212 6.70 -22.03 -19.28
CA ASP A 212 5.94 -20.78 -19.34
C ASP A 212 5.00 -20.67 -18.12
N LEU A 213 4.34 -21.78 -17.76
CA LEU A 213 3.44 -21.83 -16.62
C LEU A 213 4.17 -21.70 -15.29
N VAL A 214 5.29 -22.40 -15.10
CA VAL A 214 6.11 -22.29 -13.88
C VAL A 214 6.63 -20.87 -13.71
N GLN A 215 7.09 -20.24 -14.79
CA GLN A 215 7.56 -18.86 -14.76
C GLN A 215 6.46 -17.89 -14.33
N VAL A 216 5.26 -17.99 -14.91
CA VAL A 216 4.11 -17.14 -14.54
C VAL A 216 3.68 -17.38 -13.10
N LEU A 217 3.62 -18.64 -12.65
CA LEU A 217 3.29 -18.97 -11.26
C LEU A 217 4.32 -18.43 -10.26
N GLN A 218 5.60 -18.43 -10.62
CA GLN A 218 6.65 -17.86 -9.80
C GLN A 218 6.49 -16.34 -9.67
N TYR A 219 6.17 -15.63 -10.76
CA TYR A 219 5.92 -14.19 -10.68
C TYR A 219 4.68 -13.84 -9.84
N ILE A 220 3.62 -14.65 -9.96
CA ILE A 220 2.42 -14.51 -9.11
C ILE A 220 2.76 -14.71 -7.63
N GLU A 221 3.62 -15.68 -7.32
CA GLU A 221 4.10 -16.01 -5.97
C GLU A 221 5.01 -14.91 -5.38
N GLU A 222 5.92 -14.35 -6.17
CA GLU A 222 6.86 -13.31 -5.73
C GLU A 222 6.16 -12.01 -5.39
N GLN A 223 5.11 -11.66 -6.12
CA GLN A 223 4.43 -10.38 -6.05
C GLN A 223 3.08 -10.46 -5.31
N ASP A 224 2.72 -11.62 -4.74
CA ASP A 224 1.47 -11.90 -4.03
C ASP A 224 0.21 -11.42 -4.79
N LEU A 225 0.22 -11.56 -6.12
CA LEU A 225 -0.79 -10.97 -6.99
C LEU A 225 -2.14 -11.66 -6.85
N LEU A 226 -2.16 -13.00 -6.83
CA LEU A 226 -3.40 -13.79 -6.87
C LEU A 226 -3.54 -14.67 -5.65
N SER A 227 -4.79 -14.92 -5.25
CA SER A 227 -5.07 -15.88 -4.19
C SER A 227 -4.68 -17.30 -4.64
N PRO A 228 -4.11 -18.13 -3.75
CA PRO A 228 -3.70 -19.48 -4.11
C PRO A 228 -4.88 -20.33 -4.59
N LEU A 229 -6.07 -20.08 -4.04
CA LEU A 229 -7.31 -20.75 -4.43
C LEU A 229 -7.73 -20.39 -5.86
N SER A 230 -7.70 -19.11 -6.22
CA SER A 230 -8.01 -18.64 -7.57
C SER A 230 -7.06 -19.26 -8.61
N VAL A 231 -5.78 -19.35 -8.28
CA VAL A 231 -4.77 -19.98 -9.15
C VAL A 231 -5.08 -21.47 -9.34
N VAL A 232 -5.35 -22.21 -8.26
CA VAL A 232 -5.68 -23.64 -8.34
C VAL A 232 -6.98 -23.87 -9.11
N GLU A 233 -7.99 -23.03 -8.92
CA GLU A 233 -9.26 -23.10 -9.66
C GLU A 233 -9.05 -22.92 -11.16
N ILE A 234 -8.29 -21.90 -11.57
CA ILE A 234 -7.98 -21.68 -12.99
C ILE A 234 -7.21 -22.87 -13.56
N LEU A 235 -6.17 -23.35 -12.87
CA LEU A 235 -5.38 -24.50 -13.29
C LEU A 235 -6.22 -25.78 -13.42
N SER A 236 -7.21 -25.99 -12.54
CA SER A 236 -8.09 -27.15 -12.58
C SER A 236 -8.93 -27.26 -13.86
N THR A 237 -9.11 -26.15 -14.59
CA THR A 237 -9.87 -26.10 -15.83
C THR A 237 -9.19 -26.87 -16.96
N ASN A 238 -7.88 -27.10 -16.91
CA ASN A 238 -7.15 -27.80 -17.97
C ASN A 238 -6.83 -29.27 -17.59
N PRO A 239 -7.41 -30.25 -18.29
CA PRO A 239 -7.20 -31.67 -17.99
C PRO A 239 -5.82 -32.21 -18.39
N ARG A 240 -5.01 -31.45 -19.15
CA ARG A 240 -3.66 -31.85 -19.57
C ARG A 240 -2.57 -31.44 -18.58
N LEU A 241 -2.87 -30.57 -17.63
CA LEU A 241 -1.90 -30.13 -16.65
C LEU A 241 -1.57 -31.25 -15.67
N GLN A 242 -0.28 -31.54 -15.52
CA GLN A 242 0.17 -32.52 -14.55
C GLN A 242 0.10 -31.94 -13.14
N LEU A 243 -0.52 -32.68 -12.23
CA LEU A 243 -0.70 -32.30 -10.82
C LEU A 243 0.63 -31.96 -10.12
N CYS A 244 1.76 -32.49 -10.60
CA CYS A 244 3.09 -32.21 -10.03
C CYS A 244 3.46 -30.72 -10.05
N THR A 245 3.12 -29.99 -11.12
CA THR A 245 3.43 -28.56 -11.25
C THR A 245 2.65 -27.72 -10.24
N VAL A 246 1.35 -28.04 -10.07
CA VAL A 246 0.47 -27.36 -9.11
C VAL A 246 0.85 -27.70 -7.68
N ARG A 247 1.24 -28.96 -7.41
CA ARG A 247 1.66 -29.43 -6.10
C ARG A 247 2.87 -28.64 -5.58
N GLU A 248 3.90 -28.46 -6.41
CA GLU A 248 5.11 -27.75 -5.96
C GLU A 248 4.80 -26.27 -5.68
N TYR A 249 4.01 -25.62 -6.53
CA TYR A 249 3.52 -24.26 -6.30
C TYR A 249 2.73 -24.16 -4.99
N ALA A 250 1.73 -25.02 -4.80
CA ALA A 250 0.89 -25.02 -3.59
C ALA A 250 1.73 -25.24 -2.32
N LEU A 251 2.69 -26.18 -2.35
CA LEU A 251 3.58 -26.44 -1.22
C LEU A 251 4.48 -25.25 -0.90
N ARG A 252 4.95 -24.49 -1.88
CA ARG A 252 5.75 -23.27 -1.61
C ARG A 252 4.89 -22.16 -1.03
N VAL A 253 3.71 -21.92 -1.60
CA VAL A 253 2.77 -20.90 -1.13
C VAL A 253 2.30 -21.18 0.30
N MET A 254 1.94 -22.43 0.61
CA MET A 254 1.55 -22.82 1.97
C MET A 254 2.70 -22.63 2.97
N ARG A 255 3.94 -22.99 2.59
CA ARG A 255 5.13 -22.75 3.44
C ARG A 255 5.37 -21.26 3.67
N LYS A 256 5.23 -20.43 2.64
CA LYS A 256 5.37 -18.96 2.74
C LYS A 256 4.32 -18.38 3.69
N ASP A 257 3.08 -18.86 3.60
CA ASP A 257 1.98 -18.41 4.46
C ASP A 257 2.13 -18.88 5.91
N GLU A 258 2.58 -20.11 6.14
CA GLU A 258 2.93 -20.64 7.45
C GLU A 258 4.03 -19.81 8.12
N GLN A 259 5.11 -19.49 7.39
CA GLN A 259 6.19 -18.63 7.88
C GLN A 259 5.71 -17.20 8.19
N ARG A 260 4.83 -16.63 7.36
CA ARG A 260 4.21 -15.32 7.64
C ARG A 260 3.38 -15.38 8.92
N THR A 261 2.61 -16.44 9.09
CA THR A 261 1.73 -16.64 10.25
C THR A 261 2.55 -16.80 11.53
N GLU A 262 3.62 -17.59 11.50
CA GLU A 262 4.55 -17.76 12.62
C GLU A 262 5.23 -16.43 12.99
N ALA A 263 5.68 -15.65 12.00
CA ALA A 263 6.26 -14.33 12.24
C ALA A 263 5.25 -13.36 12.89
N PHE A 264 3.98 -13.38 12.47
CA PHE A 264 2.93 -12.58 13.08
C PHE A 264 2.64 -13.02 14.53
N HIS A 265 2.55 -14.32 14.80
CA HIS A 265 2.38 -14.83 16.17
C HIS A 265 3.54 -14.40 17.08
N GLY A 266 4.79 -14.52 16.64
CA GLY A 266 5.94 -14.06 17.41
C GLY A 266 5.93 -12.55 17.70
N LEU A 267 5.46 -11.74 16.75
CA LEU A 267 5.27 -10.30 16.96
C LEU A 267 4.16 -10.02 17.98
N ILE A 268 3.03 -10.73 17.91
CA ILE A 268 1.93 -10.62 18.86
C ILE A 268 2.42 -10.98 20.26
N ASP A 269 3.13 -12.08 20.44
CA ASP A 269 3.65 -12.52 21.74
C ASP A 269 4.60 -11.49 22.34
N THR A 270 5.50 -10.93 21.52
CA THR A 270 6.43 -9.87 21.94
C THR A 270 5.65 -8.61 22.39
N ARG A 271 4.60 -8.25 21.67
CA ARG A 271 3.74 -7.09 22.01
C ARG A 271 2.95 -7.35 23.29
N LEU A 272 2.36 -8.53 23.45
CA LEU A 272 1.61 -8.92 24.65
C LEU A 272 2.52 -9.00 25.87
N LYS A 273 3.76 -9.50 25.72
CA LYS A 273 4.75 -9.50 26.79
C LYS A 273 5.06 -8.07 27.25
N LYS A 274 5.34 -7.16 26.31
CA LYS A 274 5.59 -5.76 26.63
C LYS A 274 4.37 -5.08 27.28
N LEU A 275 3.16 -5.41 26.82
CA LEU A 275 1.94 -4.91 27.45
C LEU A 275 1.83 -5.39 28.91
N ARG A 276 2.11 -6.66 29.19
CA ARG A 276 2.11 -7.18 30.57
C ARG A 276 3.16 -6.50 31.45
N GLU A 277 4.37 -6.29 30.93
CA GLU A 277 5.43 -5.56 31.64
C GLU A 277 4.99 -4.13 31.98
N LEU A 278 4.44 -3.40 31.01
CA LEU A 278 3.93 -2.04 31.22
C LEU A 278 2.76 -1.98 32.21
N HIS A 279 1.82 -2.94 32.15
CA HIS A 279 0.73 -3.00 33.15
C HIS A 279 1.28 -3.27 34.55
N GLY A 280 2.25 -4.18 34.68
CA GLY A 280 2.93 -4.44 35.95
C GLY A 280 3.68 -3.21 36.49
N GLU A 281 4.29 -2.41 35.61
CA GLU A 281 4.90 -1.12 35.99
C GLU A 281 3.86 -0.11 36.49
N ILE A 282 2.71 -0.01 35.82
CA ILE A 282 1.60 0.87 36.22
C ILE A 282 1.07 0.45 37.60
N ASP A 283 0.77 -0.84 37.79
CA ASP A 283 0.27 -1.37 39.05
C ASP A 283 1.27 -1.14 40.19
N ALA A 284 2.57 -1.33 39.92
CA ALA A 284 3.62 -1.05 40.90
C ALA A 284 3.67 0.42 41.29
N LEU A 285 3.56 1.34 40.33
CA LEU A 285 3.55 2.79 40.59
C LEU A 285 2.32 3.25 41.39
N GLN A 286 1.18 2.55 41.26
CA GLN A 286 -0.06 2.90 41.94
C GLN A 286 -0.20 2.28 43.33
N THR A 287 0.31 1.05 43.53
CA THR A 287 0.02 0.26 44.75
C THR A 287 1.22 0.12 45.68
N LYS A 288 2.46 0.24 45.18
CA LYS A 288 3.66 0.00 45.98
C LYS A 288 4.25 1.31 46.49
N ALA A 289 4.60 1.34 47.78
CA ALA A 289 5.31 2.47 48.37
C ALA A 289 6.71 2.61 47.77
N THR A 290 7.04 3.78 47.24
CA THR A 290 8.37 4.10 46.69
C THR A 290 9.25 4.75 47.75
N VAL A 291 10.43 4.18 48.03
CA VAL A 291 11.39 4.77 48.96
C VAL A 291 12.28 5.79 48.24
N PHE A 292 12.28 7.05 48.70
CA PHE A 292 13.14 8.09 48.15
C PHE A 292 14.46 8.19 48.95
N GLN A 293 15.57 7.85 48.30
CA GLN A 293 16.92 7.95 48.88
C GLN A 293 17.72 9.16 48.35
N ALA A 294 17.07 10.09 47.65
CA ALA A 294 17.75 11.25 47.10
C ALA A 294 18.21 12.19 48.22
N HIS A 295 19.49 12.55 48.22
CA HIS A 295 20.08 13.48 49.19
C HIS A 295 20.43 14.84 48.59
N LYS A 296 20.28 15.00 47.27
CA LYS A 296 20.64 16.21 46.52
C LYS A 296 19.49 16.65 45.61
N CYS A 297 19.30 17.96 45.51
CA CYS A 297 18.32 18.54 44.61
C CYS A 297 18.75 18.37 43.15
N PHE A 298 17.84 17.94 42.28
CA PHE A 298 18.18 17.71 40.87
C PHE A 298 18.37 19.01 40.07
N HIS A 299 17.87 20.15 40.56
CA HIS A 299 18.01 21.46 39.90
C HIS A 299 19.28 22.21 40.31
N CYS A 300 19.55 22.34 41.61
CA CYS A 300 20.68 23.13 42.13
C CYS A 300 21.85 22.27 42.65
N HIS A 301 21.69 20.95 42.69
CA HIS A 301 22.68 19.96 43.15
C HIS A 301 23.17 20.10 44.60
N ALA A 302 22.60 21.04 45.37
CA ALA A 302 22.85 21.17 46.80
C ALA A 302 22.13 20.08 47.60
N ALA A 303 22.58 19.86 48.84
CA ALA A 303 21.92 18.93 49.76
C ALA A 303 20.46 19.33 49.96
N LEU A 304 19.57 18.34 49.99
CA LEU A 304 18.15 18.57 50.21
C LEU A 304 17.90 19.06 51.64
N ASP A 305 17.29 20.23 51.78
CA ASP A 305 16.77 20.79 53.03
C ASP A 305 15.24 20.92 52.94
N LEU A 306 14.56 20.77 54.07
CA LEU A 306 13.10 20.85 54.14
C LEU A 306 12.63 22.29 53.83
N PRO A 307 11.55 22.49 53.05
CA PRO A 307 10.66 21.48 52.47
C PRO A 307 11.13 20.90 51.11
N VAL A 308 10.99 19.58 50.96
CA VAL A 308 11.38 18.81 49.77
C VAL A 308 10.15 18.20 49.10
N VAL A 309 10.12 18.20 47.77
CA VAL A 309 9.09 17.55 46.96
C VAL A 309 9.71 16.39 46.19
N HIS A 310 9.08 15.22 46.30
CA HIS A 310 9.49 13.99 45.65
C HIS A 310 8.47 13.58 44.58
N PHE A 311 8.92 13.30 43.37
CA PHE A 311 8.07 12.79 42.29
C PHE A 311 8.27 11.28 42.11
N MET A 312 7.22 10.57 41.66
CA MET A 312 7.29 9.12 41.38
C MET A 312 8.29 8.75 40.28
N CYS A 313 8.74 9.72 39.47
CA CYS A 313 9.90 9.55 38.58
C CYS A 313 11.26 9.57 39.30
N GLN A 314 11.27 9.50 40.65
CA GLN A 314 12.42 9.51 41.55
C GLN A 314 13.27 10.78 41.57
N HIS A 315 12.83 11.84 40.88
CA HIS A 315 13.46 13.15 40.99
C HIS A 315 12.97 13.88 42.24
N SER A 316 13.94 14.44 42.98
CA SER A 316 13.69 15.17 44.22
C SER A 316 14.23 16.59 44.13
N PHE A 317 13.46 17.55 44.61
CA PHE A 317 13.78 18.97 44.52
C PHE A 317 13.46 19.69 45.82
N HIS A 318 14.17 20.78 46.10
CA HIS A 318 13.68 21.76 47.06
C HIS A 318 12.38 22.38 46.54
N GLN A 319 11.42 22.68 47.41
CA GLN A 319 10.19 23.37 47.00
C GLN A 319 10.49 24.69 46.26
N ARG A 320 11.55 25.41 46.67
CA ARG A 320 12.03 26.65 46.03
C ARG A 320 12.68 26.48 44.65
N CYS A 321 13.10 25.27 44.30
CA CYS A 321 13.77 24.97 43.04
C CYS A 321 12.83 24.40 41.97
N LEU A 322 11.53 24.27 42.30
CA LEU A 322 10.50 23.82 41.38
C LEU A 322 9.83 25.00 40.68
N ASN A 323 9.53 24.83 39.40
CA ASN A 323 8.75 25.81 38.64
C ASN A 323 7.25 25.67 38.93
N ASP A 324 6.81 24.43 39.12
CA ASP A 324 5.46 24.02 39.49
C ASP A 324 5.58 22.87 40.49
N ILE A 325 4.75 22.88 41.54
CA ILE A 325 4.76 21.85 42.60
C ILE A 325 4.17 20.53 42.07
N THR A 326 3.34 20.60 41.02
CA THR A 326 2.66 19.44 40.42
C THR A 326 3.48 18.74 39.35
N GLU A 327 4.53 19.38 38.82
CA GLU A 327 5.29 18.88 37.67
C GLU A 327 6.79 18.77 37.94
N CYS A 328 7.37 17.63 37.55
CA CYS A 328 8.82 17.45 37.59
C CYS A 328 9.50 18.26 36.47
N ASN A 329 10.39 19.20 36.82
CA ASN A 329 11.11 20.04 35.84
C ASN A 329 11.89 19.25 34.75
N VAL A 330 12.25 17.99 35.00
CA VAL A 330 13.02 17.14 34.07
C VAL A 330 12.10 16.36 33.14
N CYS A 331 11.08 15.71 33.70
CA CYS A 331 10.22 14.80 32.96
C CYS A 331 9.02 15.52 32.32
N ALA A 332 8.54 16.61 32.92
CA ALA A 332 7.35 17.33 32.47
C ALA A 332 7.44 17.82 31.01
N PRO A 333 8.56 18.36 30.50
CA PRO A 333 8.65 18.72 29.08
C PRO A 333 8.39 17.54 28.13
N ALA A 334 8.90 16.34 28.46
CA ALA A 334 8.68 15.14 27.66
C ALA A 334 7.23 14.65 27.76
N HIS A 335 6.67 14.57 28.97
CA HIS A 335 5.27 14.17 29.18
C HIS A 335 4.28 15.13 28.52
N ARG A 336 4.54 16.45 28.59
CA ARG A 336 3.68 17.47 27.98
C ARG A 336 3.70 17.39 26.46
N ARG A 337 4.85 17.05 25.85
CA ARG A 337 4.95 16.77 24.40
C ARG A 337 4.13 15.55 24.01
N LEU A 338 4.27 14.43 24.72
CA LEU A 338 3.50 13.21 24.46
C LEU A 338 1.99 13.47 24.62
N ALA A 339 1.58 14.19 25.66
CA ALA A 339 0.17 14.54 25.88
C ALA A 339 -0.38 15.54 24.85
N ALA A 340 0.46 16.38 24.26
CA ALA A 340 0.07 17.28 23.16
C ALA A 340 -0.09 16.49 21.86
N GLU A 341 0.84 15.60 21.53
CA GLU A 341 0.76 14.71 20.36
C GLU A 341 -0.47 13.80 20.43
N GLN A 342 -0.81 13.28 21.62
CA GLN A 342 -2.03 12.51 21.86
C GLN A 342 -3.29 13.35 21.63
N ARG A 343 -3.35 14.57 22.20
CA ARG A 343 -4.48 15.48 21.99
C ARG A 343 -4.66 15.87 20.52
N GLU A 344 -3.58 16.19 19.82
CA GLU A 344 -3.64 16.50 18.39
C GLU A 344 -4.09 15.29 17.55
N ALA A 345 -3.68 14.08 17.92
CA ALA A 345 -4.20 12.88 17.28
C ALA A 345 -5.70 12.69 17.57
N GLU A 346 -6.14 12.85 18.82
CA GLU A 346 -7.56 12.75 19.20
C GLU A 346 -8.43 13.80 18.50
N GLU A 347 -7.98 15.04 18.39
CA GLU A 347 -8.71 16.11 17.72
C GLU A 347 -8.81 15.88 16.21
N ARG A 348 -7.70 15.48 15.56
CA ARG A 348 -7.69 15.17 14.12
C ARG A 348 -8.58 13.99 13.77
N HIS A 349 -8.68 13.02 14.66
CA HIS A 349 -9.43 11.81 14.41
C HIS A 349 -10.82 11.80 15.04
N GLY A 350 -11.13 12.76 15.91
CA GLY A 350 -12.39 12.84 16.65
C GLY A 350 -13.59 13.32 15.84
N ASP A 351 -13.40 13.94 14.67
CA ASP A 351 -14.50 14.35 13.79
C ASP A 351 -14.93 13.17 12.88
N PRO A 352 -16.15 12.61 13.09
CA PRO A 352 -16.65 11.54 12.25
C PRO A 352 -16.78 11.94 10.78
N LYS A 353 -16.97 13.23 10.47
CA LYS A 353 -17.13 13.71 9.08
C LYS A 353 -15.84 13.54 8.29
N ILE A 354 -14.69 13.91 8.88
CA ILE A 354 -13.38 13.73 8.25
C ILE A 354 -13.11 12.24 8.01
N PHE A 355 -13.52 11.37 8.94
CA PHE A 355 -13.45 9.92 8.74
C PHE A 355 -14.33 9.45 7.56
N PHE A 356 -15.59 9.84 7.50
CA PHE A 356 -16.50 9.43 6.41
C PHE A 356 -16.12 10.03 5.06
N GLU A 357 -15.54 11.23 5.02
CA GLU A 357 -14.95 11.82 3.81
C GLU A 357 -13.72 11.02 3.35
N ARG A 358 -12.83 10.64 4.27
CA ARG A 358 -11.68 9.76 3.96
C ARG A 358 -12.13 8.38 3.50
N LEU A 359 -13.14 7.81 4.15
CA LEU A 359 -13.71 6.51 3.80
C LEU A 359 -14.41 6.56 2.44
N GLY A 360 -15.17 7.62 2.17
CA GLY A 360 -15.81 7.86 0.89
C GLY A 360 -14.78 8.09 -0.23
N ALA A 361 -13.71 8.83 0.04
CA ALA A 361 -12.62 9.03 -0.91
C ALA A 361 -11.83 7.74 -1.20
N ALA A 362 -11.84 6.77 -0.28
CA ALA A 362 -11.14 5.50 -0.41
C ALA A 362 -11.89 4.44 -1.25
N HIS A 363 -12.93 4.84 -2.00
CA HIS A 363 -13.76 4.03 -2.91
C HIS A 363 -13.11 2.67 -3.28
N ASP A 364 -13.69 1.61 -2.72
CA ASP A 364 -13.56 0.19 -3.05
C ASP A 364 -12.18 -0.50 -2.92
N ALA A 365 -11.07 0.21 -2.68
CA ALA A 365 -9.75 -0.46 -2.67
C ALA A 365 -9.12 -0.65 -1.29
N ASP A 366 -9.40 0.19 -0.28
CA ASP A 366 -8.85 -0.04 1.06
C ASP A 366 -9.64 0.61 2.21
N GLY A 367 -10.98 0.48 2.16
CA GLY A 367 -11.84 0.96 3.25
C GLY A 367 -11.52 0.28 4.58
N PHE A 368 -11.08 -0.98 4.56
CA PHE A 368 -10.71 -1.71 5.76
C PHE A 368 -9.45 -1.15 6.42
N SER A 369 -8.41 -0.79 5.68
CA SER A 369 -7.22 -0.15 6.27
C SER A 369 -7.56 1.20 6.88
N VAL A 370 -8.39 2.02 6.23
CA VAL A 370 -8.87 3.29 6.79
C VAL A 370 -9.62 3.06 8.11
N VAL A 371 -10.46 2.03 8.16
CA VAL A 371 -11.18 1.62 9.38
C VAL A 371 -10.23 1.09 10.44
N ALA A 372 -9.27 0.22 10.09
CA ALA A 372 -8.32 -0.38 11.01
C ALA A 372 -7.35 0.67 11.60
N GLU A 373 -6.89 1.61 10.78
CA GLU A 373 -6.08 2.75 11.22
C GLU A 373 -6.87 3.64 12.19
N GLN A 374 -8.11 3.99 11.84
CA GLN A 374 -8.98 4.79 12.69
C GLN A 374 -9.35 4.05 13.98
N PHE A 375 -9.52 2.73 13.94
CA PHE A 375 -9.79 1.88 15.10
C PHE A 375 -8.57 1.77 16.03
N GLY A 376 -7.38 1.53 15.48
CA GLY A 376 -6.13 1.45 16.25
C GLY A 376 -5.72 2.76 16.94
N LYS A 377 -6.30 3.88 16.51
CA LYS A 377 -6.15 5.21 17.13
C LYS A 377 -7.21 5.50 18.20
N CYS A 378 -8.01 4.51 18.58
CA CYS A 378 -8.93 4.53 19.72
C CYS A 378 -10.04 5.59 19.67
N ILE A 379 -10.50 6.02 18.48
CA ILE A 379 -11.64 6.97 18.36
C ILE A 379 -12.96 6.30 18.76
N PHE A 380 -13.04 4.96 18.67
CA PHE A 380 -14.18 4.19 19.17
C PHE A 380 -14.05 3.77 20.64
N ALA A 381 -13.00 4.22 21.34
CA ALA A 381 -12.96 4.04 22.79
C ALA A 381 -14.13 4.83 23.38
N ALA A 382 -15.18 4.09 23.74
CA ALA A 382 -16.29 4.62 24.49
C ALA A 382 -15.72 5.47 25.64
N PRO A 383 -16.23 6.68 25.89
CA PRO A 383 -15.82 7.52 27.02
C PRO A 383 -15.82 6.77 28.38
N GLN A 384 -16.57 5.67 28.43
CA GLN A 384 -16.68 4.69 29.53
C GLN A 384 -15.32 4.03 29.86
N LEU A 385 -14.50 3.65 28.87
CA LEU A 385 -13.22 2.96 29.12
C LEU A 385 -12.16 3.89 29.75
N ARG A 386 -12.25 5.20 29.53
CA ARG A 386 -11.37 6.18 30.22
C ARG A 386 -11.74 6.38 31.69
N LYS A 387 -13.04 6.25 32.02
CA LYS A 387 -13.54 6.35 33.41
C LYS A 387 -13.44 5.03 34.17
N GLU A 388 -13.61 3.91 33.48
CA GLU A 388 -13.49 2.57 34.07
C GLU A 388 -12.02 2.18 34.32
N ALA A 389 -11.08 2.59 33.46
CA ALA A 389 -9.64 2.42 33.74
C ALA A 389 -9.14 3.25 34.95
N THR A 390 -9.92 4.23 35.42
CA THR A 390 -9.65 4.98 36.66
C THR A 390 -10.52 4.54 37.84
N LEU A 391 -11.51 3.65 37.64
CA LEU A 391 -12.47 3.23 38.67
C LEU A 391 -12.53 1.72 38.94
N PHE A 392 -11.78 0.88 38.22
CA PHE A 392 -11.58 -0.53 38.60
C PHE A 392 -10.46 -0.74 39.64
N PHE A 393 -10.15 0.29 40.45
CA PHE A 393 -9.42 0.14 41.70
C PHE A 393 -10.40 -0.19 42.82
N GLY A 394 -10.56 -1.47 43.13
CA GLY A 394 -11.26 -1.93 44.35
C GLY A 394 -12.48 -2.82 44.11
N ASP A 395 -12.25 -4.06 43.67
CA ASP A 395 -12.74 -5.28 44.33
C ASP A 395 -12.50 -6.49 43.40
N PRO A 396 -11.91 -7.60 43.89
CA PRO A 396 -11.81 -8.82 43.11
C PRO A 396 -13.20 -9.44 42.94
N MET A 397 -13.63 -9.66 41.70
CA MET A 397 -14.84 -10.43 41.39
C MET A 397 -14.77 -11.81 42.06
N VAL A 398 -15.57 -12.02 43.10
CA VAL A 398 -15.91 -13.35 43.60
C VAL A 398 -16.99 -13.93 42.69
N PRO A 399 -16.82 -15.14 42.12
CA PRO A 399 -17.91 -15.80 41.42
C PRO A 399 -18.86 -16.44 42.45
N GLY A 400 -19.95 -15.74 42.78
CA GLY A 400 -20.99 -16.19 43.70
C GLY A 400 -22.33 -16.44 43.00
N ALA A 401 -22.60 -17.71 42.68
CA ALA A 401 -23.90 -18.38 42.55
C ALA A 401 -25.09 -17.63 41.90
N VAL A 402 -25.42 -18.00 40.66
CA VAL A 402 -26.80 -17.92 40.15
C VAL A 402 -27.38 -19.33 39.97
N SER A 403 -28.43 -19.59 40.75
CA SER A 403 -29.27 -20.77 40.68
C SER A 403 -30.02 -20.87 39.34
N ALA A 404 -30.22 -22.12 38.95
CA ALA A 404 -30.94 -22.64 37.80
C ALA A 404 -32.21 -21.90 37.34
N ALA A 405 -32.36 -21.74 36.01
CA ALA A 405 -33.48 -22.27 35.23
C ALA A 405 -33.36 -21.91 33.73
N GLY A 406 -33.65 -22.88 32.84
CA GLY A 406 -34.13 -22.60 31.48
C GLY A 406 -33.22 -23.04 30.33
N ALA A 407 -33.66 -24.07 29.60
CA ALA A 407 -32.91 -24.89 28.66
C ALA A 407 -32.84 -24.42 27.19
N CYS A 408 -32.07 -25.21 26.42
CA CYS A 408 -31.99 -25.39 24.95
C CYS A 408 -30.90 -24.56 24.25
N GLY A 409 -30.04 -25.08 23.36
CA GLY A 409 -29.86 -26.39 22.71
C GLY A 409 -28.61 -26.27 21.82
N GLY A 410 -27.82 -27.34 21.71
CA GLY A 410 -26.38 -27.25 21.42
C GLY A 410 -25.92 -27.13 19.97
N ARG A 411 -24.60 -26.97 19.81
CA ARG A 411 -23.74 -27.78 18.92
C ARG A 411 -22.25 -27.50 19.16
N SER A 412 -21.49 -28.57 19.13
CA SER A 412 -20.12 -28.74 19.59
C SER A 412 -19.07 -28.48 18.50
N GLY A 413 -17.91 -27.95 18.89
CA GLY A 413 -16.64 -27.86 18.14
C GLY A 413 -15.47 -27.86 19.13
N PRO A 414 -14.25 -28.29 18.74
CA PRO A 414 -13.40 -29.13 19.58
C PRO A 414 -12.57 -28.40 20.64
N ALA A 415 -12.31 -29.13 21.72
CA ALA A 415 -11.53 -28.74 22.88
C ALA A 415 -10.04 -28.61 22.56
N ILE A 416 -9.43 -27.54 23.07
CA ILE A 416 -7.99 -27.33 23.15
C ILE A 416 -7.60 -27.74 24.57
N SER A 417 -6.61 -28.63 24.67
CA SER A 417 -6.11 -29.23 25.91
C SER A 417 -5.46 -28.19 26.81
N SER A 418 -5.91 -28.17 28.07
CA SER A 418 -5.38 -27.39 29.19
C SER A 418 -4.25 -28.15 29.88
N GLU A 419 -3.02 -27.76 29.62
CA GLU A 419 -1.85 -28.04 30.45
C GLU A 419 -1.11 -26.70 30.57
N ASP A 420 -1.48 -25.84 31.54
CA ASP A 420 -0.71 -24.67 32.01
C ASP A 420 -1.47 -23.87 33.11
N GLU A 421 -2.25 -24.53 33.98
CA GLU A 421 -3.06 -23.86 35.04
C GLU A 421 -2.53 -24.03 36.48
N ASP A 422 -1.26 -24.38 36.68
CA ASP A 422 -0.73 -24.68 38.03
C ASP A 422 0.22 -23.62 38.64
N ASP A 423 0.40 -22.43 38.04
CA ASP A 423 1.39 -21.42 38.54
C ASP A 423 0.77 -20.22 39.29
N TYR A 424 -0.56 -20.19 39.49
CA TYR A 424 -1.24 -19.03 40.10
C TYR A 424 -1.49 -19.14 41.63
N ASP A 425 -1.43 -20.34 42.22
CA ASP A 425 -1.81 -20.55 43.63
C ASP A 425 -0.64 -20.44 44.63
N ASP A 426 0.62 -20.51 44.18
CA ASP A 426 1.79 -20.53 45.07
C ASP A 426 2.22 -19.12 45.52
N MET A 427 2.02 -18.08 44.70
CA MET A 427 2.35 -16.69 45.06
C MET A 427 1.38 -16.08 46.08
N ARG A 428 0.15 -16.59 46.19
CA ARG A 428 -0.86 -16.02 47.10
C ARG A 428 -0.61 -16.43 48.55
N ARG A 429 0.10 -17.53 48.79
CA ARG A 429 0.38 -18.06 50.13
C ARG A 429 1.62 -17.42 50.78
N ALA A 430 2.50 -16.81 49.99
CA ALA A 430 3.76 -16.22 50.46
C ALA A 430 3.66 -14.75 50.91
N ALA A 431 2.54 -14.06 50.69
CA ALA A 431 2.41 -12.61 50.94
C ALA A 431 1.65 -12.24 52.24
N MET A 432 1.35 -13.20 53.11
CA MET A 432 0.46 -13.02 54.29
C MET A 432 1.13 -13.33 55.64
N GLU A 433 2.46 -13.22 55.78
CA GLU A 433 3.13 -13.58 57.05
C GLU A 433 3.87 -12.47 57.82
N ASP A 434 4.04 -11.24 57.32
CA ASP A 434 4.82 -10.23 58.07
C ASP A 434 4.08 -8.88 58.21
N GLY A 435 3.14 -8.81 59.16
CA GLY A 435 2.53 -7.57 59.61
C GLY A 435 2.01 -7.70 61.04
N GLU A 436 2.79 -7.26 62.02
CA GLU A 436 2.41 -7.30 63.43
C GLU A 436 1.34 -6.22 63.69
N GLU A 437 0.10 -6.66 63.98
CA GLU A 437 -1.04 -5.78 64.26
C GLU A 437 -0.89 -5.14 65.65
N VAL A 438 -0.81 -3.80 65.71
CA VAL A 438 -0.70 -3.05 66.97
C VAL A 438 -2.08 -2.50 67.36
N TYR A 439 -2.54 -2.85 68.55
CA TYR A 439 -3.81 -2.43 69.15
C TYR A 439 -3.57 -1.44 70.29
N ASP A 440 -4.51 -0.53 70.54
CA ASP A 440 -4.48 0.35 71.72
C ASP A 440 -4.98 -0.34 73.01
N GLU A 441 -4.96 0.38 74.14
CA GLU A 441 -5.38 -0.15 75.46
C GLU A 441 -6.87 -0.49 75.54
N ASP A 442 -7.69 -0.02 74.58
CA ASP A 442 -9.12 -0.29 74.47
C ASP A 442 -9.44 -1.39 73.43
N GLY A 443 -8.41 -1.92 72.74
CA GLY A 443 -8.51 -3.03 71.80
C GLY A 443 -8.88 -2.64 70.37
N GLU A 444 -8.73 -1.36 69.99
CA GLU A 444 -8.90 -0.91 68.61
C GLU A 444 -7.57 -0.95 67.83
N LEU A 445 -7.65 -1.38 66.57
CA LEU A 445 -6.49 -1.51 65.68
C LEU A 445 -6.00 -0.13 65.23
N LEU A 446 -4.76 0.22 65.58
CA LEU A 446 -4.15 1.50 65.19
C LEU A 446 -3.85 1.50 63.68
N ARG A 447 -4.74 2.09 62.88
CA ARG A 447 -4.49 2.36 61.46
C ARG A 447 -3.68 3.65 61.31
N PRO A 448 -2.59 3.68 60.52
CA PRO A 448 -1.87 4.92 60.26
C PRO A 448 -2.80 5.94 59.59
N GLU A 449 -3.06 7.05 60.26
CA GLU A 449 -3.87 8.14 59.71
C GLU A 449 -3.15 8.74 58.49
N ALA A 450 -3.75 8.59 57.31
CA ALA A 450 -3.37 9.34 56.12
C ALA A 450 -3.81 10.79 56.30
N ILE A 451 -2.84 11.69 56.52
CA ILE A 451 -3.08 13.13 56.54
C ILE A 451 -3.29 13.58 55.09
N GLU A 452 -4.55 13.82 54.71
CA GLU A 452 -4.90 14.52 53.47
C GLU A 452 -4.57 16.01 53.63
N LEU A 453 -3.49 16.47 52.97
CA LEU A 453 -3.23 17.89 52.74
C LEU A 453 -3.64 18.23 51.31
N TRP A 454 -4.51 19.24 51.21
CA TRP A 454 -5.26 19.64 50.02
C TRP A 454 -4.40 20.36 49.00
#